data_AF-A0A671LET8-F1
#
_entry.id   AF-A0A671LET8-F1
#
_cell.length_a   1.000
_cell.length_b   1.000
_cell.length_c   1.000
_cell.angle_alpha   90.00
_cell.angle_beta   90.00
_cell.angle_gamma   90.00
#
_symmetry.space_group_name_H-M   'P 1'
#
loop_
_entity.id
_entity.type
_entity.pdbx_description
1 polymer ?
#
loop_
_entity_poly.entity_id
_entity_poly.type
_entity_poly.pdbx_seq_one_letter_code
_entity_poly.pdbx_strand_id
1 'polypeptide(L)'
;MLDSLALLLEKTFLLAHLNFFSPASSKRERCAKRREDSTYFERGDLLEVPRTLLTHFGIYLGDNKVAHLMPDILPVLTSNKSQIQKAVTNKRLLLGVIYKYALVRVDTVEDFAYGSPVLLNTMDTTLRRQPLAAEEVARRAGKLIGHIPYSLLWNNCEHFVTYCRYGTAVSLQTEQFCESLKSVIRDQRSVLLTTFIGMLSMFFLGIAPSTALPTFIIPFILWMAG
;
A
#
# COMPACT_ATOMS: atom_id res chain seq x y z
N MET A 1 0.73 -10.80 28.63
CA MET A 1 1.91 -10.01 28.14
C MET A 1 1.88 -9.77 26.63
N LEU A 2 1.48 -10.73 25.80
CA LEU A 2 1.28 -10.53 24.35
C LEU A 2 0.10 -9.61 24.02
N ASP A 3 -0.99 -9.67 24.79
CA ASP A 3 -2.18 -8.83 24.55
C ASP A 3 -1.92 -7.35 24.80
N SER A 4 -1.08 -7.02 25.79
CA SER A 4 -0.73 -5.63 26.11
C SER A 4 0.16 -5.00 25.04
N LEU A 5 1.05 -5.79 24.43
CA LEU A 5 1.90 -5.37 23.30
C LEU A 5 1.09 -5.21 22.01
N ALA A 6 0.13 -6.11 21.76
CA ALA A 6 -0.81 -5.99 20.66
C ALA A 6 -1.70 -4.74 20.80
N LEU A 7 -2.18 -4.46 22.01
CA LEU A 7 -2.98 -3.27 22.31
C LEU A 7 -2.16 -1.97 22.21
N LEU A 8 -0.87 -2.01 22.62
CA LEU A 8 0.03 -0.88 22.50
C LEU A 8 0.35 -0.58 21.03
N LEU A 9 0.64 -1.62 20.23
CA LEU A 9 0.85 -1.52 18.79
C LEU A 9 -0.40 -1.00 18.08
N GLU A 10 -1.58 -1.52 18.40
CA GLU A 10 -2.87 -1.07 17.85
C GLU A 10 -3.14 0.40 18.20
N LYS A 11 -2.83 0.84 19.43
CA LYS A 11 -2.98 2.24 19.87
C LYS A 11 -1.92 3.20 19.31
N THR A 12 -0.67 2.77 19.17
CA THR A 12 0.37 3.59 18.50
C THR A 12 0.12 3.70 17.00
N PHE A 13 -0.50 2.68 16.39
CA PHE A 13 -0.89 2.69 14.99
C PHE A 13 -2.10 3.61 14.73
N LEU A 14 -3.04 3.69 15.69
CA LEU A 14 -4.11 4.70 15.69
C LEU A 14 -3.59 6.15 15.78
N LEU A 15 -2.46 6.37 16.47
CA LEU A 15 -1.78 7.68 16.51
C LEU A 15 -1.06 8.01 15.19
N ALA A 16 -0.46 7.02 14.51
CA ALA A 16 0.07 7.19 13.16
C ALA A 16 -1.05 7.46 12.12
N HIS A 17 -2.27 6.99 12.42
CA HIS A 17 -3.48 7.23 11.64
C HIS A 17 -3.98 8.69 11.65
N LEU A 18 -3.40 9.57 12.48
CA LEU A 18 -3.92 10.92 12.67
C LEU A 18 -3.27 12.02 11.84
N ASN A 19 -2.10 11.87 11.20
CA ASN A 19 -1.53 12.98 10.41
C ASN A 19 -0.47 12.63 9.34
N PHE A 20 -0.15 11.37 9.06
CA PHE A 20 1.02 11.06 8.20
C PHE A 20 0.71 10.90 6.70
N PHE A 21 -0.57 10.78 6.32
CA PHE A 21 -1.00 10.69 4.91
C PHE A 21 -2.26 11.53 4.65
N SER A 22 -2.21 12.84 4.86
CA SER A 22 -3.11 13.75 4.13
C SER A 22 -2.61 15.19 4.15
N PRO A 23 -2.17 15.70 2.99
CA PRO A 23 -2.78 16.92 2.47
C PRO A 23 -3.12 16.80 0.97
N ALA A 24 -3.55 15.61 0.51
CA ALA A 24 -4.01 15.41 -0.86
C ALA A 24 -5.54 15.30 -0.99
N SER A 25 -6.26 15.10 0.12
CA SER A 25 -7.74 14.98 0.10
C SER A 25 -8.44 16.28 -0.30
N SER A 26 -7.98 17.44 0.19
CA SER A 26 -8.70 18.71 0.01
C SER A 26 -8.57 19.35 -1.38
N LYS A 27 -7.57 18.94 -2.18
CA LYS A 27 -7.45 19.37 -3.59
C LYS A 27 -8.19 18.45 -4.57
N ARG A 28 -8.42 17.17 -4.21
CA ARG A 28 -9.11 16.21 -5.08
C ARG A 28 -10.64 16.35 -5.05
N GLU A 29 -11.21 16.88 -3.97
CA GLU A 29 -12.66 17.09 -3.83
C GLU A 29 -13.27 18.07 -4.84
N ARG A 30 -12.47 18.99 -5.43
CA ARG A 30 -13.00 19.91 -6.45
C ARG A 30 -13.12 19.31 -7.85
N CYS A 31 -12.53 18.14 -8.12
CA CYS A 31 -12.62 17.47 -9.41
C CYS A 31 -13.56 16.25 -9.43
N ALA A 32 -13.98 15.77 -8.25
CA ALA A 32 -14.77 14.54 -8.11
C ALA A 32 -16.29 14.71 -8.29
N LYS A 33 -16.75 15.87 -8.79
CA LYS A 33 -18.16 16.06 -9.18
C LYS A 33 -18.33 15.86 -10.68
N ARG A 34 -18.22 14.61 -11.16
CA ARG A 34 -18.89 14.18 -12.40
C ARG A 34 -18.88 12.66 -12.57
N ARG A 35 -20.10 12.14 -12.78
CA ARG A 35 -20.49 10.86 -13.42
C ARG A 35 -20.57 9.63 -12.51
N GLU A 36 -21.65 9.57 -11.74
CA GLU A 36 -22.49 8.36 -11.75
C GLU A 36 -23.18 8.33 -13.12
N ASP A 37 -22.76 7.43 -14.01
CA ASP A 37 -23.50 6.96 -15.18
C ASP A 37 -22.62 5.87 -15.82
N SER A 38 -23.16 4.65 -15.93
CA SER A 38 -22.58 3.46 -16.57
C SER A 38 -21.18 3.66 -17.19
N THR A 39 -20.11 3.42 -16.43
CA THR A 39 -18.76 3.51 -16.96
C THR A 39 -18.53 2.37 -17.95
N TYR A 40 -18.64 2.68 -19.24
CA TYR A 40 -18.18 1.79 -20.30
C TYR A 40 -16.66 1.67 -20.17
N PHE A 41 -16.21 0.58 -19.55
CA PHE A 41 -14.79 0.24 -19.47
C PHE A 41 -14.31 -0.25 -20.83
N GLU A 42 -13.23 0.32 -21.33
CA GLU A 42 -12.56 -0.17 -22.52
C GLU A 42 -11.45 -1.14 -22.15
N ARG A 43 -11.32 -2.21 -22.93
CA ARG A 43 -10.29 -3.22 -22.70
C ARG A 43 -8.91 -2.56 -22.73
N GLY A 44 -8.10 -2.76 -21.69
CA GLY A 44 -6.82 -2.10 -21.50
C GLY A 44 -6.87 -0.88 -20.58
N ASP A 45 -8.04 -0.44 -20.13
CA ASP A 45 -8.18 0.60 -19.13
C ASP A 45 -7.49 0.23 -17.82
N LEU A 46 -6.79 1.21 -17.25
CA LEU A 46 -6.26 1.14 -15.90
C LEU A 46 -7.32 1.61 -14.92
N LEU A 47 -7.67 0.72 -14.01
CA LEU A 47 -8.66 0.94 -12.97
C LEU A 47 -7.95 1.24 -11.66
N GLU A 48 -8.41 2.26 -10.96
CA GLU A 48 -7.90 2.66 -9.64
C GLU A 48 -9.03 2.65 -8.64
N VAL A 49 -8.80 2.01 -7.50
CA VAL A 49 -9.78 1.90 -6.43
C VAL A 49 -9.15 2.40 -5.15
N PRO A 50 -9.58 3.57 -4.64
CA PRO A 50 -9.12 4.06 -3.34
C PRO A 50 -9.47 3.03 -2.26
N ARG A 51 -8.46 2.57 -1.51
CA ARG A 51 -8.63 1.83 -0.25
C ARG A 51 -8.27 2.72 0.93
N THR A 52 -8.41 2.16 2.13
CA THR A 52 -8.21 2.88 3.39
C THR A 52 -6.80 3.46 3.54
N LEU A 53 -5.79 2.83 2.93
CA LEU A 53 -4.38 3.20 3.14
C LEU A 53 -3.57 3.33 1.87
N LEU A 54 -3.92 2.58 0.82
CA LEU A 54 -3.26 2.60 -0.48
C LEU A 54 -4.32 2.56 -1.57
N THR A 55 -4.03 3.14 -2.72
CA THR A 55 -4.85 2.93 -3.90
C THR A 55 -4.51 1.57 -4.48
N HIS A 56 -5.55 0.77 -4.76
CA HIS A 56 -5.41 -0.52 -5.40
C HIS A 56 -5.63 -0.37 -6.91
N PHE A 57 -4.86 -1.11 -7.71
CA PHE A 57 -4.81 -0.96 -9.16
C PHE A 57 -5.13 -2.27 -9.88
N GLY A 58 -5.74 -2.15 -11.06
CA GLY A 58 -6.01 -3.27 -11.97
C GLY A 58 -6.06 -2.83 -13.43
N ILE A 59 -6.00 -3.80 -14.35
CA ILE A 59 -6.20 -3.61 -15.79
C ILE A 59 -7.50 -4.30 -16.19
N TYR A 60 -8.39 -3.57 -16.85
CA TYR A 60 -9.61 -4.13 -17.40
C TYR A 60 -9.30 -4.99 -18.63
N LEU A 61 -9.76 -6.24 -18.62
CA LEU A 61 -9.51 -7.21 -19.68
C LEU A 61 -10.66 -7.31 -20.69
N GLY A 62 -11.78 -6.61 -20.47
CA GLY A 62 -13.04 -6.85 -21.18
C GLY A 62 -13.98 -7.79 -20.40
N ASP A 63 -15.23 -7.87 -20.81
CA ASP A 63 -16.23 -8.83 -20.30
C ASP A 63 -16.36 -8.87 -18.76
N ASN A 64 -16.38 -7.70 -18.11
CA ASN A 64 -16.44 -7.57 -16.66
C ASN A 64 -15.27 -8.27 -15.92
N LYS A 65 -14.07 -8.30 -16.51
CA LYS A 65 -12.88 -8.94 -15.91
C LYS A 65 -11.78 -7.92 -15.67
N VAL A 66 -11.15 -8.00 -14.50
CA VAL A 66 -10.03 -7.14 -14.10
C VAL A 66 -8.85 -8.01 -13.67
N ALA A 67 -7.71 -7.86 -14.34
CA ALA A 67 -6.45 -8.42 -13.87
C ALA A 67 -5.82 -7.48 -12.84
N HIS A 68 -5.50 -7.99 -11.66
CA HIS A 68 -4.86 -7.22 -10.60
C HIS A 68 -3.92 -8.09 -9.79
N LEU A 69 -2.84 -7.46 -9.32
CA LEU A 69 -1.86 -8.11 -8.46
C LEU A 69 -2.30 -7.98 -7.00
N MET A 70 -2.54 -9.11 -6.34
CA MET A 70 -2.80 -9.16 -4.90
C MET A 70 -1.66 -9.83 -4.17
N PRO A 71 -1.11 -9.21 -3.10
CA PRO A 71 -0.23 -9.94 -2.20
C PRO A 71 -0.99 -11.15 -1.65
N ASP A 72 -0.33 -12.31 -1.61
CA ASP A 72 -0.90 -13.47 -0.94
C ASP A 72 -0.69 -13.26 0.56
N ILE A 73 -1.71 -12.71 1.21
CA ILE A 73 -1.66 -12.39 2.64
C ILE A 73 -2.08 -13.66 3.37
N LEU A 74 -1.19 -14.64 3.41
CA LEU A 74 -1.27 -15.62 4.48
C LEU A 74 -0.76 -14.91 5.74
N PRO A 75 -1.58 -14.66 6.78
CA PRO A 75 -1.03 -14.21 8.05
C PRO A 75 -0.22 -15.38 8.62
N VAL A 76 1.12 -15.26 8.68
CA VAL A 76 2.09 -16.20 9.30
C VAL A 76 1.77 -16.55 10.76
N LEU A 77 0.74 -15.99 11.37
CA LEU A 77 0.35 -16.31 12.74
C LEU A 77 -0.58 -17.54 12.86
N THR A 78 -1.03 -18.18 11.75
CA THR A 78 -1.79 -19.43 11.90
C THR A 78 -1.76 -20.34 10.67
N SER A 79 -1.56 -21.64 10.87
CA SER A 79 -1.60 -22.71 9.85
C SER A 79 -3.03 -23.12 9.44
N ASN A 80 -4.04 -22.41 9.94
CA ASN A 80 -5.45 -22.79 9.80
C ASN A 80 -6.14 -22.09 8.62
N LYS A 81 -6.40 -22.85 7.54
CA LYS A 81 -6.96 -22.38 6.25
C LYS A 81 -8.31 -21.64 6.37
N SER A 82 -9.14 -21.98 7.37
CA SER A 82 -10.46 -21.37 7.55
C SER A 82 -10.42 -19.96 8.17
N GLN A 83 -9.41 -19.66 8.99
CA GLN A 83 -9.21 -18.31 9.54
C GLN A 83 -8.50 -17.40 8.54
N ILE A 84 -7.66 -17.96 7.67
CA ILE A 84 -7.00 -17.24 6.56
C ILE A 84 -8.05 -16.61 5.64
N GLN A 85 -9.06 -17.36 5.20
CA GLN A 85 -10.14 -16.80 4.35
C GLN A 85 -10.91 -15.65 5.01
N LYS A 86 -11.06 -15.65 6.35
CA LYS A 86 -11.69 -14.55 7.10
C LYS A 86 -10.76 -13.36 7.33
N ALA A 87 -9.45 -13.60 7.44
CA ALA A 87 -8.43 -12.58 7.67
C ALA A 87 -8.06 -11.79 6.40
N VAL A 88 -8.32 -12.34 5.21
CA VAL A 88 -8.29 -11.63 3.91
C VAL A 88 -9.54 -10.74 3.74
N THR A 89 -9.99 -10.12 4.82
CA THR A 89 -10.89 -8.97 4.78
C THR A 89 -10.01 -7.72 4.88
N ASN A 90 -10.27 -6.71 4.04
CA ASN A 90 -9.47 -5.50 3.75
C ASN A 90 -8.84 -4.72 4.93
N LYS A 91 -9.08 -5.09 6.20
CA LYS A 91 -8.67 -4.36 7.40
C LYS A 91 -7.32 -4.77 8.01
N ARG A 92 -6.69 -5.87 7.59
CA ARG A 92 -5.47 -6.38 8.28
C ARG A 92 -4.29 -6.72 7.38
N LEU A 93 -4.09 -5.92 6.34
CA LEU A 93 -2.96 -6.02 5.43
C LEU A 93 -1.62 -5.50 6.01
N LEU A 94 -1.60 -5.02 7.26
CA LEU A 94 -0.67 -3.95 7.65
C LEU A 94 0.47 -4.32 8.58
N LEU A 95 0.46 -5.49 9.23
CA LEU A 95 1.42 -5.73 10.33
C LEU A 95 2.35 -6.93 10.13
N GLY A 96 2.37 -7.57 8.97
CA GLY A 96 3.14 -8.81 8.78
C GLY A 96 3.62 -9.14 7.38
N VAL A 97 3.84 -8.16 6.50
CA VAL A 97 4.24 -8.45 5.11
C VAL A 97 5.77 -8.41 4.95
N ILE A 98 6.43 -9.46 5.44
CA ILE A 98 7.62 -9.97 4.75
C ILE A 98 7.13 -11.15 3.91
N TYR A 99 6.48 -10.89 2.76
CA TYR A 99 6.15 -11.98 1.82
C TYR A 99 6.76 -11.73 0.46
N LYS A 100 7.30 -12.84 -0.07
CA LYS A 100 8.00 -12.95 -1.33
C LYS A 100 7.07 -13.19 -2.52
N TYR A 101 5.77 -13.45 -2.33
CA TYR A 101 4.89 -13.90 -3.40
C TYR A 101 3.54 -13.17 -3.42
N ALA A 102 3.05 -12.92 -4.63
CA ALA A 102 1.73 -12.38 -4.92
C ALA A 102 1.14 -13.15 -6.10
N LEU A 103 -0.17 -13.01 -6.28
CA LEU A 103 -0.92 -13.61 -7.36
C LEU A 103 -1.51 -12.50 -8.23
N VAL A 104 -1.15 -12.48 -9.51
CA VAL A 104 -1.95 -11.78 -10.51
C VAL A 104 -3.15 -12.65 -10.80
N ARG A 105 -4.32 -12.23 -10.35
CA ARG A 105 -5.59 -12.93 -10.56
C ARG A 105 -6.55 -12.08 -11.38
N VAL A 106 -7.61 -12.72 -11.84
CA VAL A 106 -8.69 -12.08 -12.59
C VAL A 106 -9.96 -12.17 -11.77
N ASP A 107 -10.49 -11.02 -11.38
CA ASP A 107 -11.74 -10.90 -10.63
C ASP A 107 -12.77 -10.10 -11.45
N THR A 108 -14.03 -10.10 -11.00
CA THR A 108 -15.07 -9.23 -11.58
C THR A 108 -14.79 -7.76 -11.25
N VAL A 109 -15.36 -6.80 -12.00
CA VAL A 109 -15.21 -5.38 -11.64
C VAL A 109 -15.81 -5.12 -10.27
N GLU A 110 -16.93 -5.77 -9.93
CA GLU A 110 -17.59 -5.61 -8.63
C GLU A 110 -16.71 -6.11 -7.48
N ASP A 111 -16.12 -7.30 -7.60
CA ASP A 111 -15.21 -7.86 -6.59
C ASP A 111 -13.94 -7.04 -6.46
N PHE A 112 -13.41 -6.58 -7.60
CA PHE A 112 -12.26 -5.68 -7.65
C PHE A 112 -12.57 -4.33 -7.00
N ALA A 113 -13.74 -3.75 -7.23
CA ALA A 113 -14.15 -2.46 -6.67
C ALA A 113 -14.47 -2.57 -5.18
N TYR A 114 -15.06 -3.69 -4.74
CA TYR A 114 -15.47 -3.94 -3.36
C TYR A 114 -16.27 -2.76 -2.77
N GLY A 115 -17.25 -2.25 -3.53
CA GLY A 115 -18.11 -1.13 -3.13
C GLY A 115 -17.44 0.25 -3.09
N SER A 116 -16.20 0.39 -3.57
CA SER A 116 -15.49 1.67 -3.71
C SER A 116 -15.60 2.19 -5.16
N PRO A 117 -15.64 3.51 -5.40
CA PRO A 117 -15.68 4.05 -6.75
C PRO A 117 -14.42 3.67 -7.54
N VAL A 118 -14.61 3.36 -8.82
CA VAL A 118 -13.52 3.03 -9.75
C VAL A 118 -13.15 4.28 -10.54
N LEU A 119 -11.89 4.69 -10.46
CA LEU A 119 -11.33 5.78 -11.26
C LEU A 119 -10.61 5.19 -12.48
N LEU A 120 -10.65 5.91 -13.60
CA LEU A 120 -10.11 5.45 -14.88
C LEU A 120 -8.90 6.26 -15.29
N ASN A 121 -7.83 5.56 -15.68
CA ASN A 121 -6.68 6.11 -16.41
C ASN A 121 -6.08 7.40 -15.79
N THR A 122 -6.18 7.58 -14.47
CA THR A 122 -5.71 8.82 -13.82
C THR A 122 -4.18 8.92 -13.90
N MET A 123 -3.51 7.77 -13.95
CA MET A 123 -2.06 7.68 -14.17
C MET A 123 -1.57 8.24 -15.51
N ASP A 124 -2.39 8.31 -16.57
CA ASP A 124 -1.94 8.85 -17.87
C ASP A 124 -1.53 10.32 -17.74
N THR A 125 -2.37 11.09 -17.05
CA THR A 125 -2.13 12.50 -16.77
C THR A 125 -1.03 12.70 -15.72
N THR A 126 -0.98 11.82 -14.73
CA THR A 126 -0.07 11.93 -13.58
C THR A 126 1.37 11.64 -13.98
N LEU A 127 1.60 10.59 -14.76
CA LEU A 127 2.94 10.20 -15.25
C LEU A 127 3.35 10.96 -16.51
N ARG A 128 2.40 11.61 -17.21
CA ARG A 128 2.63 12.28 -18.51
C ARG A 128 3.28 11.35 -19.54
N ARG A 129 2.90 10.07 -19.53
CA ARG A 129 3.39 9.05 -20.47
C ARG A 129 2.26 8.62 -21.39
N GLN A 130 2.57 8.37 -22.66
CA GLN A 130 1.59 7.79 -23.57
C GLN A 130 1.36 6.31 -23.23
N PRO A 131 0.09 5.88 -23.10
CA PRO A 131 -0.23 4.47 -22.91
C PRO A 131 0.05 3.68 -24.20
N LEU A 132 0.34 2.39 -24.05
CA LEU A 132 0.39 1.44 -25.14
C LEU A 132 -1.03 1.19 -25.70
N ALA A 133 -1.11 0.58 -26.88
CA ALA A 133 -2.39 0.19 -27.46
C ALA A 133 -3.19 -0.68 -26.49
N ALA A 134 -4.49 -0.42 -26.36
CA ALA A 134 -5.35 -1.01 -25.33
C ALA A 134 -5.31 -2.55 -25.32
N GLU A 135 -5.31 -3.15 -26.51
CA GLU A 135 -5.15 -4.59 -26.73
C GLU A 135 -3.80 -5.13 -26.22
N GLU A 136 -2.71 -4.40 -26.46
CA GLU A 136 -1.38 -4.76 -25.98
C GLU A 136 -1.31 -4.69 -24.45
N VAL A 137 -1.95 -3.70 -23.83
CA VAL A 137 -2.05 -3.56 -22.37
C VAL A 137 -2.77 -4.77 -21.76
N ALA A 138 -3.94 -5.11 -22.28
CA ALA A 138 -4.71 -6.27 -21.81
C ALA A 138 -3.95 -7.59 -22.05
N ARG A 139 -3.27 -7.72 -23.20
CA ARG A 139 -2.44 -8.89 -23.51
C ARG A 139 -1.27 -9.05 -22.53
N ARG A 140 -0.62 -7.95 -22.13
CA ARG A 140 0.46 -7.97 -21.12
C ARG A 140 -0.06 -8.38 -19.75
N ALA A 141 -1.16 -7.78 -19.31
CA ALA A 141 -1.79 -8.13 -18.04
C ALA A 141 -2.18 -9.62 -18.01
N GLY A 142 -2.76 -10.14 -19.10
CA GLY A 142 -3.10 -11.55 -19.24
C GLY A 142 -1.90 -12.50 -19.18
N LYS A 143 -0.76 -12.12 -19.77
CA LYS A 143 0.47 -12.95 -19.72
C LYS A 143 1.09 -13.06 -18.33
N LEU A 144 0.80 -12.10 -17.45
CA LEU A 144 1.36 -12.05 -16.11
C LEU A 144 0.46 -12.72 -15.06
N ILE A 145 -0.70 -13.26 -15.48
CA ILE A 145 -1.59 -14.04 -14.60
C ILE A 145 -0.82 -15.22 -14.01
N GLY A 146 -0.91 -15.38 -12.68
CA GLY A 146 -0.19 -16.39 -11.93
C GLY A 146 0.67 -15.81 -10.81
N HIS A 147 1.46 -16.69 -10.19
CA HIS A 147 2.30 -16.31 -9.07
C HIS A 147 3.52 -15.52 -9.53
N ILE A 148 3.76 -14.39 -8.87
CA ILE A 148 4.93 -13.55 -9.12
C ILE A 148 5.60 -13.15 -7.80
N PRO A 149 6.91 -12.82 -7.81
CA PRO A 149 7.57 -12.29 -6.63
C PRO A 149 6.92 -10.97 -6.20
N TYR A 150 6.66 -10.77 -4.92
CA TYR A 150 6.08 -9.52 -4.41
C TYR A 150 7.10 -8.72 -3.62
N SER A 151 7.06 -7.40 -3.79
CA SER A 151 7.74 -6.46 -2.91
C SER A 151 6.92 -5.18 -2.83
N LEU A 152 6.62 -4.73 -1.60
CA LEU A 152 5.84 -3.52 -1.39
C LEU A 152 6.47 -2.30 -2.07
N LEU A 153 7.81 -2.21 -2.07
CA LEU A 153 8.56 -1.08 -2.63
C LEU A 153 8.99 -1.30 -4.08
N TRP A 154 9.14 -2.55 -4.54
CA TRP A 154 9.79 -2.82 -5.83
C TRP A 154 8.94 -3.60 -6.83
N ASN A 155 7.91 -4.32 -6.38
CA ASN A 155 7.02 -5.09 -7.25
C ASN A 155 5.64 -5.25 -6.61
N ASN A 156 4.87 -4.16 -6.66
CA ASN A 156 3.52 -4.06 -6.10
C ASN A 156 2.47 -3.88 -7.21
N CYS A 157 1.19 -3.67 -6.85
CA CYS A 157 0.10 -3.56 -7.82
C CYS A 157 0.25 -2.37 -8.77
N GLU A 158 0.83 -1.26 -8.32
CA GLU A 158 1.07 -0.07 -9.15
C GLU A 158 2.18 -0.31 -10.18
N HIS A 159 3.26 -1.00 -9.78
CA HIS A 159 4.31 -1.44 -10.71
C HIS A 159 3.75 -2.36 -11.80
N PHE A 160 2.87 -3.29 -11.43
CA PHE A 160 2.22 -4.21 -12.37
C PHE A 160 1.41 -3.47 -13.43
N VAL A 161 0.51 -2.56 -13.04
CA VAL A 161 -0.35 -1.86 -14.00
C VAL A 161 0.43 -0.86 -14.86
N THR A 162 1.43 -0.18 -14.30
CA THR A 162 2.27 0.77 -15.05
C THR A 162 3.17 0.05 -16.06
N TYR A 163 3.69 -1.13 -15.72
CA TYR A 163 4.37 -2.00 -16.68
C TYR A 163 3.45 -2.44 -17.81
N CYS A 164 2.22 -2.85 -17.50
CA CYS A 164 1.25 -3.27 -18.51
C CYS A 164 0.86 -2.11 -19.43
N ARG A 165 0.57 -0.93 -18.87
CA ARG A 165 0.04 0.22 -19.61
C ARG A 165 1.09 1.07 -20.31
N TYR A 166 2.24 1.31 -19.69
CA TYR A 166 3.29 2.22 -20.21
C TYR A 166 4.59 1.50 -20.57
N GLY A 167 4.67 0.18 -20.35
CA GLY A 167 5.88 -0.61 -20.58
C GLY A 167 7.00 -0.41 -19.56
N THR A 168 6.75 0.37 -18.50
CA THR A 168 7.74 0.69 -17.46
C THR A 168 7.10 0.58 -16.09
N ALA A 169 7.70 -0.22 -15.20
CA ALA A 169 7.20 -0.44 -13.85
C ALA A 169 7.60 0.74 -12.94
N VAL A 170 6.62 1.50 -12.45
CA VAL A 170 6.80 2.65 -11.55
C VAL A 170 5.72 2.63 -10.48
N SER A 171 6.01 3.13 -9.28
CA SER A 171 5.01 3.33 -8.22
C SER A 171 5.19 4.69 -7.55
N LEU A 172 4.22 5.58 -7.77
CA LEU A 172 4.19 6.90 -7.16
C LEU A 172 3.92 6.81 -5.66
N GLN A 173 3.14 5.82 -5.21
CA GLN A 173 2.94 5.59 -3.78
C GLN A 173 4.24 5.22 -3.08
N THR A 174 5.08 4.41 -3.74
CA THR A 174 6.40 4.07 -3.20
C THR A 174 7.30 5.28 -3.14
N GLU A 175 7.36 6.08 -4.22
CA GLU A 175 8.14 7.32 -4.23
C GLU A 175 7.72 8.27 -3.11
N GLN A 176 6.41 8.49 -2.95
CA GLN A 176 5.86 9.33 -1.87
C GLN A 176 6.19 8.76 -0.49
N PHE A 177 6.05 7.46 -0.29
CA PHE A 177 6.41 6.82 0.99
C PHE A 177 7.89 7.02 1.31
N CYS A 178 8.77 6.80 0.32
CA CYS A 178 10.21 6.98 0.48
C CYS A 178 10.59 8.45 0.75
N GLU A 179 9.98 9.42 0.06
CA GLU A 179 10.23 10.84 0.31
C GLU A 179 9.72 11.28 1.69
N SER A 180 8.53 10.83 2.09
CA SER A 180 8.03 11.07 3.45
C SER A 180 8.95 10.46 4.50
N LEU A 181 9.42 9.22 4.29
CA LEU A 181 10.36 8.56 5.20
C LEU A 181 11.69 9.32 5.30
N LYS A 182 12.27 9.75 4.18
CA LYS A 182 13.46 10.61 4.17
C LYS A 182 13.22 11.91 4.93
N SER A 183 12.05 12.53 4.77
CA SER A 183 11.70 13.76 5.48
C SER A 183 11.59 13.53 6.99
N VAL A 184 11.08 12.39 7.44
CA VAL A 184 11.05 12.04 8.88
C VAL A 184 12.47 11.85 9.40
N ILE A 185 13.27 11.07 8.67
CA ILE A 185 14.64 10.74 9.09
C ILE A 185 15.49 12.01 9.25
N ARG A 186 15.30 12.99 8.36
CA ARG A 186 16.03 14.27 8.40
C ARG A 186 15.46 15.29 9.40
N ASP A 187 14.26 15.08 9.93
CA ASP A 187 13.67 16.01 10.89
C ASP A 187 14.30 15.82 12.27
N GLN A 188 14.97 16.85 12.78
CA GLN A 188 15.57 16.86 14.13
C GLN A 188 14.52 16.61 15.24
N ARG A 189 13.24 16.90 14.99
CA ARG A 189 12.15 16.57 15.93
C ARG A 189 11.97 15.07 16.09
N SER A 190 12.28 14.28 15.05
CA SER A 190 12.22 12.82 15.12
C SER A 190 13.25 12.25 16.10
N VAL A 191 14.43 12.87 16.20
CA VAL A 191 15.47 12.52 17.18
C VAL A 191 14.98 12.74 18.61
N LEU A 192 14.40 13.91 18.88
CA LEU A 192 13.85 14.24 20.19
C LEU A 192 12.69 13.30 20.57
N LEU A 193 11.77 13.07 19.63
CA LEU A 193 10.61 12.22 19.85
C LEU A 193 11.01 10.76 20.12
N THR A 194 11.93 10.21 19.34
CA THR A 194 12.41 8.83 19.53
C THR A 194 13.17 8.67 20.83
N THR A 195 13.95 9.67 21.25
CA THR A 195 14.60 9.71 22.56
C THR A 195 13.56 9.71 23.68
N PHE A 196 12.53 10.56 23.59
CA PHE A 196 11.47 10.64 24.59
C PHE A 196 10.68 9.33 24.69
N ILE A 197 10.30 8.72 23.57
CA ILE A 197 9.62 7.41 23.53
C ILE A 197 10.50 6.33 24.14
N GLY A 198 11.80 6.32 23.84
CA GLY A 198 12.75 5.36 24.42
C GLY A 198 12.87 5.50 25.93
N MET A 199 12.97 6.74 26.43
CA MET A 199 12.98 7.03 27.88
C MET A 199 11.67 6.57 28.55
N LEU A 200 10.53 6.83 27.92
CA LEU A 200 9.21 6.40 28.41
C LEU A 200 9.11 4.86 28.44
N SER A 201 9.63 4.19 27.43
CA SER A 201 9.70 2.73 27.33
C SER A 201 10.53 2.14 28.46
N MET A 202 11.73 2.68 28.73
CA MET A 202 12.55 2.25 29.86
C MET A 202 11.87 2.49 31.21
N PHE A 203 11.10 3.57 31.35
CA PHE A 203 10.36 3.87 32.57
C PHE A 203 9.22 2.86 32.84
N PHE A 204 8.44 2.50 31.81
CA PHE A 204 7.29 1.60 31.98
C PHE A 204 7.62 0.11 31.91
N LEU A 205 8.59 -0.28 31.07
CA LEU A 205 8.96 -1.69 30.84
C LEU A 205 10.22 -2.11 31.61
N GLY A 206 10.89 -1.16 32.28
CA GLY A 206 12.15 -1.37 32.95
C GLY A 206 13.36 -1.23 32.04
N ILE A 207 14.52 -1.03 32.65
CA ILE A 207 15.80 -0.93 31.96
C ILE A 207 16.30 -2.34 31.65
N ALA A 208 16.29 -2.70 30.38
CA ALA A 208 16.84 -3.95 29.87
C ALA A 208 17.56 -3.66 28.54
N PRO A 209 18.47 -4.52 28.06
CA PRO A 209 19.10 -4.33 26.76
C PRO A 209 18.11 -4.15 25.61
N SER A 210 16.95 -4.82 25.67
CA SER A 210 15.86 -4.70 24.68
C SER A 210 15.17 -3.33 24.66
N THR A 211 15.22 -2.55 25.74
CA THR A 211 14.64 -1.21 25.83
C THR A 211 15.70 -0.12 25.76
N ALA A 212 16.86 -0.33 26.38
CA ALA A 212 17.97 0.62 26.41
C ALA A 212 18.68 0.74 25.05
N LEU A 213 19.00 -0.36 24.38
CA LEU A 213 19.72 -0.31 23.10
C LEU A 213 18.94 0.46 22.03
N PRO A 214 17.64 0.21 21.77
CA PRO A 214 16.89 1.01 20.81
C PRO A 214 16.80 2.50 21.20
N THR A 215 16.71 2.79 22.50
CA THR A 215 16.62 4.17 23.01
C THR A 215 17.85 5.01 22.67
N PHE A 216 19.04 4.41 22.60
CA PHE A 216 20.26 5.12 22.21
C PHE A 216 20.57 5.01 20.72
N ILE A 217 20.41 3.81 20.14
CA ILE A 217 20.81 3.54 18.76
C ILE A 217 19.89 4.25 17.76
N ILE A 218 18.57 4.25 17.97
CA ILE A 218 17.63 4.82 17.00
C ILE A 218 17.81 6.34 16.88
N PRO A 219 17.82 7.13 17.98
CA PRO A 219 18.06 8.57 17.87
C PRO A 219 19.45 8.89 17.33
N PHE A 220 20.48 8.10 17.67
CA PHE A 220 21.83 8.29 17.13
C PHE A 220 21.88 8.09 15.61
N ILE A 221 21.24 7.03 15.08
CA ILE A 221 21.15 6.80 13.63
C ILE A 221 20.38 7.94 12.94
N LEU A 222 19.26 8.39 13.52
CA LEU A 222 18.48 9.50 12.98
C LEU A 222 19.28 10.81 12.98
N TRP A 223 20.01 11.10 14.05
CA TRP A 223 20.88 12.26 14.15
C TRP A 223 22.03 12.23 13.15
N MET A 224 22.63 11.05 12.91
CA MET A 224 23.67 10.87 11.89
C MET A 224 23.14 10.95 10.46
N ALA A 225 21.85 10.71 10.23
CA ALA A 225 21.22 10.68 8.92
C ALA A 225 20.57 12.02 8.49
N GLY A 226 20.37 12.93 9.45
CA GLY A 226 19.84 14.29 9.22
C GLY A 226 20.94 15.30 8.97
#